data_AF-A0A7J2WGQ1-F1
#
_entry.id   AF-A0A7J2WGQ1-F1
#
_cell.length_a   1.000
_cell.length_b   1.000
_cell.length_c   1.000
_cell.angle_alpha   90.00
_cell.angle_beta   90.00
_cell.angle_gamma   90.00
#
_symmetry.space_group_name_H-M   'P 1'
#
loop_
_entity.id
_entity.type
_entity.pdbx_description
1 polymer ?
#
loop_
_entity_poly.entity_id
_entity_poly.type
_entity_poly.pdbx_seq_one_letter_code
_entity_poly.pdbx_strand_id
1 'polypeptide(L)'
;MSAKVSPTLVVVLVVLIVVAGVVGYFAGTAAVPPPKTVTITTTVGTPTTITTTVTTKVTERVTVTVTPTPTPTLPPPEKVRIKLGLLFPLTGAWAPLGTDQMTGARIAIDMVNEAGGVLGRYKVEYVIADCKSDVAVAATEAERLITMEKVQVVIGSYASPLLLAASEVAEKYKTIYWEVGAITDSAN
;
A
#
# COMPACT_ATOMS: atom_id res chain seq x y z
N MET A 1 -3.78 18.76 -51.92
CA MET A 1 -2.48 18.38 -51.33
C MET A 1 -2.77 17.54 -50.09
N SER A 2 -2.58 16.22 -50.16
CA SER A 2 -2.96 15.27 -49.10
C SER A 2 -1.81 15.16 -48.11
N ALA A 3 -1.97 15.72 -46.91
CA ALA A 3 -0.97 15.65 -45.85
C ALA A 3 -0.96 14.21 -45.29
N LYS A 4 0.10 13.45 -45.62
CA LYS A 4 0.34 12.12 -45.02
C LYS A 4 0.71 12.32 -43.54
N VAL A 5 -0.22 11.99 -42.65
CA VAL A 5 0.01 11.96 -41.19
C VAL A 5 1.07 10.89 -40.91
N SER A 6 2.18 11.26 -40.27
CA SER A 6 3.27 10.31 -40.00
C SER A 6 2.86 9.33 -38.89
N PRO A 7 3.29 8.05 -38.96
CA PRO A 7 2.98 7.05 -37.94
C PRO A 7 3.42 7.49 -36.54
N THR A 8 4.49 8.28 -36.45
CA THR A 8 5.02 8.85 -35.20
C THR A 8 4.05 9.85 -34.56
N LEU A 9 3.34 10.64 -35.38
CA LEU A 9 2.35 11.61 -34.89
C LEU A 9 1.11 10.90 -34.31
N VAL A 10 0.71 9.78 -34.92
CA VAL A 10 -0.42 8.95 -34.44
C VAL A 10 -0.09 8.31 -33.10
N VAL A 11 1.13 7.79 -32.94
CA VAL A 11 1.59 7.18 -31.67
C VAL A 11 1.65 8.22 -30.55
N VAL A 12 2.15 9.44 -30.82
CA VAL A 12 2.19 10.52 -29.81
C VAL A 12 0.77 10.95 -29.41
N LEU A 13 -0.16 11.04 -30.36
CA LEU A 13 -1.55 11.40 -30.07
C LEU A 13 -2.26 10.32 -29.21
N VAL A 14 -2.02 9.04 -29.51
CA VAL A 14 -2.58 7.91 -28.74
C VAL A 14 -2.01 7.89 -27.32
N VAL A 15 -0.72 8.14 -27.14
CA VAL A 15 -0.09 8.23 -25.81
C VAL A 15 -0.67 9.39 -25.01
N LEU A 16 -0.90 10.55 -25.62
CA LEU A 16 -1.51 11.70 -24.94
C LEU A 16 -2.97 11.43 -24.52
N ILE A 17 -3.74 10.74 -25.34
CA ILE A 17 -5.13 10.35 -25.02
C ILE A 17 -5.15 9.33 -23.86
N VAL A 18 -4.22 8.38 -23.84
CA VAL A 18 -4.11 7.39 -22.76
C VAL A 18 -3.69 8.06 -21.45
N VAL A 19 -2.73 9.00 -21.49
CA VAL A 19 -2.29 9.75 -20.30
C VAL A 19 -3.41 10.65 -19.76
N ALA A 20 -4.16 11.33 -20.62
CA ALA A 20 -5.32 12.12 -20.21
C ALA A 20 -6.47 11.26 -19.65
N GLY A 21 -6.68 10.06 -20.20
CA GLY A 21 -7.65 9.09 -19.71
C GLY A 21 -7.34 8.56 -18.30
N VAL A 22 -6.07 8.32 -18.00
CA VAL A 22 -5.62 7.86 -16.67
C VAL A 22 -5.76 8.95 -15.61
N VAL A 23 -5.54 10.23 -15.96
CA VAL A 23 -5.77 11.35 -15.03
C VAL A 23 -7.27 11.59 -14.79
N GLY A 24 -8.11 11.41 -15.82
CA GLY A 24 -9.58 11.49 -15.69
C GLY A 24 -10.18 10.36 -14.85
N TYR A 25 -9.61 9.15 -14.91
CA TYR A 25 -10.08 7.99 -14.15
C TYR A 25 -9.90 8.15 -12.63
N PHE A 26 -8.92 8.96 -12.18
CA PHE A 26 -8.73 9.26 -10.75
C PHE A 26 -9.38 10.57 -10.29
N ALA A 27 -10.09 11.28 -11.16
CA ALA A 27 -10.73 12.57 -10.86
C ALA A 27 -12.27 12.49 -10.73
N GLY A 28 -12.88 11.30 -10.70
CA GLY A 28 -14.33 11.18 -10.65
C GLY A 28 -14.86 9.94 -9.93
N THR A 29 -14.98 10.00 -8.60
CA THR A 29 -16.22 9.70 -7.84
C THR A 29 -16.05 10.11 -6.36
N ALA A 30 -16.32 11.38 -6.06
CA ALA A 30 -16.67 11.80 -4.71
C ALA A 30 -17.98 12.58 -4.81
N ALA A 31 -19.09 11.85 -4.77
CA ALA A 31 -20.42 12.43 -4.62
C ALA A 31 -20.56 12.93 -3.17
N VAL A 32 -20.87 14.21 -2.99
CA VAL A 32 -21.14 14.86 -1.71
C VAL A 32 -22.50 14.40 -1.17
N PRO A 33 -22.60 13.81 0.04
CA PRO A 33 -23.90 13.56 0.69
C PRO A 33 -24.46 14.87 1.32
N PRO A 34 -25.79 15.05 1.41
CA PRO A 34 -26.42 16.27 1.94
C PRO A 34 -26.25 16.45 3.47
N PRO A 35 -26.28 17.69 4.01
CA PRO A 35 -25.97 17.99 5.41
C PRO A 35 -27.09 17.65 6.41
N LYS A 36 -26.72 17.19 7.62
CA LYS A 36 -27.59 17.06 8.82
C LYS A 36 -27.16 18.08 9.89
N THR A 37 -28.17 18.69 10.54
CA THR A 37 -28.17 19.79 11.52
C THR A 37 -27.38 19.55 12.81
N VAL A 38 -26.60 20.54 13.29
CA VAL A 38 -26.21 20.73 14.71
C VAL A 38 -26.18 22.23 15.05
N THR A 39 -26.92 22.61 16.09
CA THR A 39 -27.13 23.99 16.58
C THR A 39 -25.95 24.49 17.42
N ILE A 40 -25.32 25.60 17.01
CA ILE A 40 -24.57 26.50 17.91
C ILE A 40 -24.88 27.93 17.50
N THR A 41 -25.56 28.66 18.38
CA THR A 41 -25.94 30.07 18.22
C THR A 41 -24.87 30.94 18.87
N THR A 42 -24.37 31.99 18.18
CA THR A 42 -24.17 33.37 18.71
C THR A 42 -23.64 34.35 17.64
N THR A 43 -24.43 35.40 17.34
CA THR A 43 -24.12 36.86 17.20
C THR A 43 -25.45 37.50 16.76
N VAL A 44 -26.24 38.13 17.66
CA VAL A 44 -26.21 39.52 18.15
C VAL A 44 -26.60 40.57 17.10
N GLY A 45 -27.89 40.91 17.13
CA GLY A 45 -28.62 41.98 16.47
C GLY A 45 -29.99 42.09 17.17
N THR A 46 -30.43 43.31 17.45
CA THR A 46 -31.38 43.67 18.52
C THR A 46 -32.77 43.01 18.45
N PRO A 47 -33.39 42.71 19.62
CA PRO A 47 -32.86 43.03 20.92
C PRO A 47 -32.01 41.90 21.45
N THR A 48 -30.71 42.17 21.48
CA THR A 48 -29.65 41.37 22.08
C THR A 48 -30.06 40.88 23.47
N THR A 49 -29.96 39.58 23.73
CA THR A 49 -29.93 38.99 25.10
C THR A 49 -29.27 37.61 24.93
N ILE A 50 -27.98 37.37 25.22
CA ILE A 50 -27.25 37.33 26.51
C ILE A 50 -28.11 36.69 27.61
N THR A 51 -27.96 35.38 27.87
CA THR A 51 -28.66 34.76 29.01
C THR A 51 -27.98 35.16 30.32
N THR A 52 -28.70 35.91 31.16
CA THR A 52 -28.32 36.19 32.55
C THR A 52 -29.50 35.85 33.45
N THR A 53 -29.38 34.85 34.33
CA THR A 53 -30.23 34.82 35.53
C THR A 53 -29.53 35.68 36.57
N VAL A 54 -30.00 36.93 36.72
CA VAL A 54 -29.71 37.75 37.90
C VAL A 54 -30.72 37.38 38.99
N THR A 55 -30.30 36.57 39.96
CA THR A 55 -30.79 36.76 41.35
C THR A 55 -29.66 37.46 42.09
N THR A 56 -29.84 38.77 42.22
CA THR A 56 -29.24 39.68 43.20
C THR A 56 -27.74 39.62 43.46
N LYS A 57 -27.15 40.80 43.22
CA LYS A 57 -26.09 41.46 43.98
C LYS A 57 -24.63 41.18 43.58
N VAL A 58 -24.03 42.30 43.14
CA VAL A 58 -22.67 42.77 43.41
C VAL A 58 -21.63 42.48 42.33
N THR A 59 -21.39 43.53 41.55
CA THR A 59 -20.09 44.15 41.23
C THR A 59 -18.85 43.33 41.56
N GLU A 60 -18.16 42.78 40.54
CA GLU A 60 -16.70 42.67 40.49
C GLU A 60 -16.21 42.34 39.07
N ARG A 61 -15.10 42.96 38.63
CA ARG A 61 -14.51 42.73 37.30
C ARG A 61 -13.78 41.39 37.27
N VAL A 62 -14.25 40.45 36.46
CA VAL A 62 -13.59 39.15 36.24
C VAL A 62 -12.53 39.29 35.14
N THR A 63 -11.26 39.10 35.50
CA THR A 63 -10.15 39.00 34.54
C THR A 63 -10.01 37.54 34.11
N VAL A 64 -10.22 37.25 32.82
CA VAL A 64 -10.10 35.89 32.27
C VAL A 64 -8.66 35.67 31.82
N THR A 65 -7.91 34.87 32.58
CA THR A 65 -6.57 34.41 32.17
C THR A 65 -6.73 33.17 31.29
N VAL A 66 -6.33 33.27 30.02
CA VAL A 66 -6.35 32.13 29.08
C VAL A 66 -5.00 31.43 29.15
N THR A 67 -4.92 30.29 29.83
CA THR A 67 -3.74 29.43 29.83
C THR A 67 -3.80 28.51 28.60
N PRO A 68 -2.84 28.55 27.65
CA PRO A 68 -2.84 27.62 26.53
C PRO A 68 -2.52 26.21 27.04
N THR A 69 -3.49 25.29 26.94
CA THR A 69 -3.26 23.86 27.15
C THR A 69 -2.36 23.32 26.03
N PRO A 70 -1.21 22.69 26.32
CA PRO A 70 -0.35 22.14 25.28
C PRO A 70 -1.11 21.05 24.50
N THR A 71 -1.19 21.23 23.18
CA THR A 71 -1.77 20.25 22.26
C THR A 71 -0.95 18.95 22.32
N PRO A 72 -1.55 17.79 22.61
CA PRO A 72 -0.82 16.53 22.57
C PRO A 72 -0.31 16.30 21.14
N THR A 73 1.01 16.31 20.97
CA THR A 73 1.65 15.94 19.70
C THR A 73 1.44 14.45 19.49
N LEU A 74 0.57 14.08 18.56
CA LEU A 74 0.45 12.70 18.11
C LEU A 74 1.82 12.24 17.56
N PRO A 75 2.29 11.04 17.92
CA PRO A 75 3.50 10.49 17.31
C PRO A 75 3.32 10.44 15.77
N PRO A 76 4.39 10.64 14.99
CA PRO A 76 4.33 10.57 13.53
C PRO A 76 3.69 9.23 13.11
N PRO A 77 2.88 9.21 12.03
CA PRO A 77 2.26 7.97 11.56
C PRO A 77 3.34 6.92 11.35
N GLU A 78 3.22 5.80 12.06
CA GLU A 78 4.11 4.67 11.93
C GLU A 78 4.12 4.24 10.46
N LYS A 79 5.29 4.29 9.83
CA LYS A 79 5.46 3.81 8.44
C LYS A 79 5.22 2.31 8.44
N VAL A 80 3.98 1.89 8.23
CA VAL A 80 3.62 0.48 8.06
C VAL A 80 4.48 -0.08 6.92
N ARG A 81 5.27 -1.12 7.21
CA ARG A 81 6.18 -1.75 6.26
C ARG A 81 5.51 -2.99 5.69
N ILE A 82 5.62 -3.17 4.37
CA ILE A 82 5.17 -4.38 3.69
C ILE A 82 6.38 -5.28 3.56
N LYS A 83 6.37 -6.43 4.22
CA LYS A 83 7.44 -7.42 4.21
C LYS A 83 7.09 -8.56 3.27
N LEU A 84 7.91 -8.76 2.26
CA LEU A 84 7.79 -9.81 1.24
C LEU A 84 8.78 -10.94 1.51
N GLY A 85 8.39 -12.17 1.26
CA GLY A 85 9.31 -13.31 1.19
C GLY A 85 9.69 -13.57 -0.26
N LEU A 86 10.97 -13.58 -0.59
CA LEU A 86 11.46 -13.94 -1.92
C LEU A 86 12.04 -15.35 -1.84
N LEU A 87 11.26 -16.34 -2.26
CA LEU A 87 11.62 -17.75 -2.24
C LEU A 87 12.04 -18.16 -3.66
N PHE A 88 13.34 -18.34 -3.89
CA PHE A 88 13.86 -18.70 -5.21
C PHE A 88 14.93 -19.79 -5.10
N PRO A 89 15.13 -20.62 -6.15
CA PRO A 89 16.28 -21.50 -6.21
C PRO A 89 17.50 -20.66 -6.54
N LEU A 90 18.28 -20.29 -5.53
CA LEU A 90 19.54 -19.54 -5.70
C LEU A 90 20.73 -20.49 -5.80
N THR A 91 20.56 -21.73 -5.32
CA THR A 91 21.50 -22.83 -5.53
C THR A 91 20.80 -24.06 -6.12
N GLY A 92 21.60 -25.02 -6.60
CA GLY A 92 21.10 -26.24 -7.24
C GLY A 92 20.88 -26.11 -8.76
N ALA A 93 20.12 -27.04 -9.33
CA ALA A 93 19.97 -27.21 -10.77
C ALA A 93 19.30 -26.02 -11.48
N TRP A 94 18.43 -25.28 -10.79
CA TRP A 94 17.69 -24.13 -11.34
C TRP A 94 18.26 -22.77 -10.89
N ALA A 95 19.45 -22.75 -10.28
CA ALA A 95 20.08 -21.56 -9.72
C ALA A 95 20.19 -20.36 -10.69
N PRO A 96 20.59 -20.54 -11.98
CA PRO A 96 20.69 -19.41 -12.90
C PRO A 96 19.35 -18.70 -13.09
N LEU A 97 18.27 -19.48 -13.19
CA LEU A 97 16.92 -19.00 -13.48
C LEU A 97 16.31 -18.30 -12.25
N GLY A 98 16.49 -18.89 -11.07
CA GLY A 98 16.06 -18.26 -9.81
C GLY A 98 16.84 -17.00 -9.48
N THR A 99 18.13 -16.93 -9.84
CA THR A 99 18.96 -15.74 -9.64
C THR A 99 18.49 -14.56 -10.50
N ASP A 100 18.16 -14.81 -11.78
CA ASP A 100 17.63 -13.79 -12.67
C ASP A 100 16.28 -13.25 -12.16
N GLN A 101 15.39 -14.14 -11.71
CA GLN A 101 14.11 -13.74 -11.14
C GLN A 101 14.25 -12.97 -9.82
N MET A 102 15.14 -13.40 -8.92
CA MET A 102 15.41 -12.70 -7.67
C MET A 102 15.96 -11.29 -7.94
N THR A 103 16.86 -11.17 -8.92
CA THR A 103 17.41 -9.88 -9.34
C THR A 103 16.31 -8.96 -9.87
N GLY A 104 15.43 -9.48 -10.74
CA GLY A 104 14.28 -8.72 -11.24
C GLY A 104 13.33 -8.27 -10.13
N ALA A 105 13.01 -9.16 -9.18
CA ALA A 105 12.17 -8.84 -8.04
C ALA A 105 12.79 -7.73 -7.17
N ARG A 106 14.09 -7.82 -6.90
CA ARG A 106 14.83 -6.80 -6.15
C ARG A 106 14.79 -5.44 -6.85
N ILE A 107 15.09 -5.39 -8.14
CA ILE A 107 15.08 -4.14 -8.93
C ILE A 107 13.68 -3.52 -8.89
N ALA A 108 12.62 -4.33 -9.06
CA ALA A 108 11.25 -3.85 -8.99
C ALA A 108 10.90 -3.26 -7.61
N ILE A 109 11.34 -3.90 -6.52
CA ILE A 109 11.14 -3.39 -5.16
C ILE A 109 11.89 -2.09 -4.94
N ASP A 110 13.13 -2.00 -5.42
CA ASP A 110 13.95 -0.80 -5.30
C ASP A 110 13.30 0.37 -6.06
N MET A 111 12.84 0.15 -7.29
CA MET A 111 12.10 1.15 -8.08
C MET A 111 10.81 1.62 -7.38
N VAL A 112 10.04 0.70 -6.80
CA VAL A 112 8.80 1.04 -6.06
C VAL A 112 9.14 1.89 -4.84
N ASN A 113 10.19 1.53 -4.11
CA ASN A 113 10.62 2.26 -2.92
C ASN A 113 11.17 3.66 -3.28
N GLU A 114 11.92 3.78 -4.38
CA GLU A 114 12.41 5.06 -4.91
C GLU A 114 11.28 5.99 -5.34
N ALA A 115 10.20 5.44 -5.90
CA ALA A 115 8.98 6.17 -6.25
C ALA A 115 8.12 6.59 -5.04
N GLY A 116 8.60 6.40 -3.80
CA GLY A 116 7.91 6.77 -2.57
C GLY A 116 7.18 5.61 -1.89
N GLY A 117 7.37 4.37 -2.36
CA GLY A 117 6.75 3.17 -1.81
C GLY A 117 5.34 2.94 -2.32
N VAL A 118 4.72 1.85 -1.87
CA VAL A 118 3.36 1.47 -2.28
C VAL A 118 2.37 2.53 -1.77
N LEU A 119 1.55 3.04 -2.68
CA LEU A 119 0.61 4.16 -2.45
C LEU A 119 1.31 5.43 -1.90
N GLY A 120 2.61 5.61 -2.16
CA GLY A 120 3.39 6.75 -1.68
C GLY A 120 3.59 6.81 -0.17
N ARG A 121 3.30 5.72 0.55
CA ARG A 121 3.31 5.69 2.03
C ARG A 121 3.95 4.45 2.64
N TYR A 122 3.88 3.30 1.98
CA TYR A 122 4.34 2.03 2.55
C TYR A 122 5.65 1.60 1.91
N LYS A 123 6.70 1.48 2.73
CA LYS A 123 7.99 0.94 2.28
C LYS A 123 7.89 -0.57 2.16
N VAL A 124 8.41 -1.11 1.06
CA VAL A 124 8.52 -2.54 0.83
C VAL A 124 9.89 -3.01 1.33
N GLU A 125 9.87 -4.03 2.17
CA GLU A 125 11.03 -4.78 2.62
C GLU A 125 10.89 -6.22 2.15
N TYR A 126 12.02 -6.93 2.03
CA TYR A 126 11.99 -8.31 1.62
C TYR A 126 13.00 -9.16 2.40
N VAL A 127 12.68 -10.44 2.54
CA VAL A 127 13.58 -11.47 3.07
C VAL A 127 13.79 -12.51 1.99
N ILE A 128 15.05 -12.81 1.71
CA ILE A 128 15.43 -13.82 0.73
C ILE A 128 15.49 -15.19 1.40
N ALA A 129 14.98 -16.21 0.70
CA ALA A 129 15.16 -17.61 1.05
C ALA A 129 15.58 -18.42 -0.18
N ASP A 130 16.60 -19.26 -0.01
CA ASP A 130 17.09 -20.18 -1.04
C ASP A 130 16.47 -21.55 -0.86
N CYS A 131 15.66 -21.99 -1.83
CA CYS A 131 15.07 -23.31 -1.82
C CYS A 131 15.96 -24.40 -2.43
N LYS A 132 17.16 -24.06 -2.91
CA LYS A 132 18.20 -25.01 -3.36
C LYS A 132 17.78 -25.96 -4.49
N SER A 133 16.75 -25.59 -5.24
CA SER A 133 16.10 -26.47 -6.23
C SER A 133 15.53 -27.76 -5.61
N ASP A 134 15.19 -27.74 -4.32
CA ASP A 134 14.66 -28.88 -3.56
C ASP A 134 13.27 -28.59 -3.01
N VAL A 135 12.37 -29.56 -3.19
CA VAL A 135 10.93 -29.43 -2.86
C VAL A 135 10.70 -29.35 -1.35
N ALA A 136 11.40 -30.16 -0.56
CA ALA A 136 11.26 -30.16 0.89
C ALA A 136 11.83 -28.88 1.51
N VAL A 137 12.96 -28.39 0.97
CA VAL A 137 13.54 -27.11 1.38
C VAL A 137 12.61 -25.95 1.01
N ALA A 138 11.98 -25.95 -0.16
CA ALA A 138 11.01 -24.92 -0.55
C ALA A 138 9.85 -24.80 0.46
N ALA A 139 9.23 -25.91 0.85
CA ALA A 139 8.16 -25.92 1.85
C ALA A 139 8.65 -25.40 3.22
N THR A 140 9.83 -25.85 3.66
CA THR A 140 10.42 -25.46 4.94
C THR A 140 10.73 -23.96 4.99
N GLU A 141 11.35 -23.43 3.93
CA GLU A 141 11.67 -22.01 3.84
C GLU A 141 10.42 -21.14 3.69
N ALA A 142 9.40 -21.59 2.96
CA ALA A 142 8.11 -20.92 2.92
C ALA A 142 7.48 -20.84 4.32
N GLU A 143 7.49 -21.93 5.09
CA GLU A 143 6.99 -21.94 6.46
C GLU A 143 7.79 -20.99 7.35
N ARG A 144 9.13 -20.96 7.24
CA ARG A 144 9.97 -20.02 7.99
C ARG A 144 9.66 -18.56 7.64
N LEU A 145 9.53 -18.23 6.36
CA LEU A 145 9.20 -16.88 5.90
C LEU A 145 7.86 -16.42 6.48
N ILE A 146 6.86 -17.30 6.51
CA ILE A 146 5.52 -16.97 7.00
C ILE A 146 5.50 -16.89 8.53
N THR A 147 6.04 -17.90 9.20
CA THR A 147 5.87 -18.08 10.65
C THR A 147 6.88 -17.30 11.48
N MET A 148 8.13 -17.20 11.04
CA MET A 148 9.21 -16.53 11.77
C MET A 148 9.39 -15.11 11.28
N GLU A 149 9.46 -14.93 9.96
CA GLU A 149 9.71 -13.60 9.36
C GLU A 149 8.43 -12.76 9.24
N LYS A 150 7.26 -13.37 9.40
CA LYS A 150 5.93 -12.72 9.34
C LYS A 150 5.72 -11.93 8.04
N VAL A 151 6.18 -12.48 6.92
CA VAL A 151 5.95 -11.88 5.60
C VAL A 151 4.46 -11.90 5.27
N GLN A 152 3.97 -10.88 4.56
CA GLN A 152 2.56 -10.82 4.15
C GLN A 152 2.30 -11.51 2.81
N VAL A 153 3.32 -11.61 1.97
CA VAL A 153 3.26 -12.27 0.66
C VAL A 153 4.57 -13.01 0.44
N VAL A 154 4.48 -14.25 -0.05
CA VAL A 154 5.63 -15.00 -0.57
C VAL A 154 5.60 -14.91 -2.09
N ILE A 155 6.74 -14.60 -2.69
CA ILE A 155 6.94 -14.47 -4.13
C ILE A 155 7.99 -15.49 -4.57
N GLY A 156 7.71 -16.23 -5.63
CA GLY A 156 8.72 -17.03 -6.33
C GLY A 156 8.54 -18.54 -6.24
N SER A 157 9.55 -19.23 -6.79
CA SER A 157 9.94 -20.64 -6.70
C SER A 157 10.48 -21.10 -8.05
N TYR A 158 10.10 -20.41 -9.14
CA TYR A 158 10.46 -20.65 -10.54
C TYR A 158 9.92 -21.95 -11.11
N ALA A 159 10.00 -23.04 -10.37
CA ALA A 159 9.67 -24.38 -10.84
C ALA A 159 8.37 -24.89 -10.22
N SER A 160 7.53 -25.48 -11.06
CA SER A 160 6.25 -26.12 -10.69
C SER A 160 6.29 -27.02 -9.45
N PRO A 161 7.25 -27.96 -9.29
CA PRO A 161 7.28 -28.81 -8.09
C PRO A 161 7.58 -28.03 -6.81
N LEU A 162 8.34 -26.93 -6.90
CA LEU A 162 8.64 -26.08 -5.76
C LEU A 162 7.42 -25.22 -5.38
N LEU A 163 6.73 -24.68 -6.39
CA LEU A 163 5.47 -23.96 -6.23
C LEU A 163 4.46 -24.81 -5.47
N LEU A 164 4.20 -26.03 -5.92
CA LEU A 164 3.16 -26.87 -5.34
C LEU A 164 3.38 -27.04 -3.82
N ALA A 165 4.59 -27.47 -3.44
CA ALA A 165 4.91 -27.66 -2.03
C ALA A 165 4.89 -26.36 -1.20
N ALA A 166 5.39 -25.26 -1.74
CA ALA A 166 5.43 -23.98 -1.01
C ALA A 166 4.04 -23.32 -0.91
N SER A 167 3.19 -23.49 -1.93
CA SER A 167 1.84 -22.95 -1.97
C SER A 167 0.90 -23.68 -1.01
N GLU A 168 1.04 -24.99 -0.81
CA GLU A 168 0.29 -25.75 0.21
C GLU A 168 0.57 -25.21 1.62
N VAL A 169 1.84 -24.88 1.90
CA VAL A 169 2.23 -24.25 3.16
C VAL A 169 1.60 -22.85 3.28
N ALA A 170 1.65 -22.05 2.22
CA ALA A 170 1.05 -20.72 2.22
C ALA A 170 -0.47 -20.77 2.43
N GLU A 171 -1.16 -21.74 1.83
CA GLU A 171 -2.59 -21.99 2.01
C GLU A 171 -2.91 -22.31 3.48
N LYS A 172 -2.16 -23.23 4.10
CA LYS A 172 -2.31 -23.59 5.53
C LYS A 172 -2.26 -22.35 6.43
N TYR A 173 -1.39 -21.41 6.13
CA TYR A 173 -1.23 -20.17 6.89
C TYR A 173 -2.03 -18.98 6.35
N LYS A 174 -2.89 -19.19 5.32
CA LYS A 174 -3.69 -18.15 4.66
C LYS A 174 -2.84 -16.96 4.19
N THR A 175 -1.62 -17.22 3.73
CA THR A 175 -0.71 -16.22 3.20
C THR A 175 -0.76 -16.23 1.68
N ILE A 176 -0.71 -15.04 1.07
CA ILE A 176 -0.73 -14.94 -0.39
C ILE A 176 0.60 -15.49 -0.93
N TYR A 177 0.48 -16.39 -1.90
CA TYR A 177 1.59 -16.91 -2.67
C TYR A 177 1.50 -16.39 -4.11
N TRP A 178 2.55 -15.71 -4.57
CA TRP A 178 2.64 -15.19 -5.93
C TRP A 178 3.77 -15.91 -6.68
N GLU A 179 3.40 -16.78 -7.60
CA GLU A 179 4.37 -17.42 -8.50
C GLU A 179 4.74 -16.54 -9.71
N VAL A 180 6.02 -16.56 -10.10
CA VAL A 180 6.54 -15.76 -11.23
C VAL A 180 7.10 -16.59 -12.38
N GLY A 181 7.15 -17.93 -12.29
CA GLY A 181 7.73 -18.76 -13.35
C GLY A 181 7.19 -20.18 -13.56
N ALA A 182 6.19 -20.65 -12.82
CA ALA A 182 5.75 -22.04 -12.95
C ALA A 182 4.78 -22.27 -14.12
N ILE A 183 4.94 -23.42 -14.77
CA ILE A 183 4.05 -23.93 -15.81
C ILE A 183 3.56 -25.28 -15.30
N THR A 184 2.39 -25.29 -14.68
CA THR A 184 1.72 -26.54 -14.30
C THR A 184 0.22 -26.36 -14.52
N ASP A 185 -0.36 -27.23 -15.34
CA ASP A 185 -1.72 -27.66 -15.13
C ASP A 185 -1.71 -28.60 -13.93
N SER A 186 -2.70 -28.50 -13.06
CA SER A 186 -2.74 -29.31 -11.84
C SER A 186 -2.86 -30.80 -12.18
N ALA A 187 -2.09 -31.63 -11.45
CA ALA A 187 -2.18 -33.08 -11.30
C ALA A 187 -1.74 -33.96 -12.50
N ASN A 188 -0.47 -34.35 -12.50
CA ASN A 188 -0.09 -35.72 -12.84
C ASN A 188 1.16 -36.15 -12.06
#